data_AF-A0A951ITN2-F1
#
_entry.id   AF-A0A951ITN2-F1
#
_cell.length_a   1.000
_cell.length_b   1.000
_cell.length_c   1.000
_cell.angle_alpha   90.00
_cell.angle_beta   90.00
_cell.angle_gamma   90.00
#
_symmetry.space_group_name_H-M   'P 1'
#
loop_
_entity.id
_entity.type
_entity.pdbx_description
1 polymer ?
#
loop_
_entity_poly.entity_id
_entity_poly.type
_entity_poly.pdbx_seq_one_letter_code
_entity_poly.pdbx_strand_id
1 'polypeptide(L)'
;MPTRSLLGTLGALALLLAWTCPAQATPQVPDPQAWAQLTPQQQAQRREALQRELDAATPAERQAFRARLRQRLETLSPAERKALVGQTRERWQALSPEERQDLAEQRRARIQAMTPQERRQLLEQRRDMLSRLSPEERAALREKLPTR
;
A
#
# COMPACT_ATOMS: atom_id res chain seq x y z
N MET A 1 -48.73 20.78 60.92
CA MET A 1 -47.40 20.26 61.35
C MET A 1 -47.22 18.87 60.74
N PRO A 2 -46.02 18.52 60.25
CA PRO A 2 -45.81 18.10 58.85
C PRO A 2 -45.44 16.62 58.69
N THR A 3 -45.58 16.07 57.48
CA THR A 3 -44.51 15.26 56.85
C THR A 3 -44.66 15.27 55.32
N ARG A 4 -43.53 15.55 54.67
CA ARG A 4 -43.26 15.55 53.23
C ARG A 4 -42.87 14.14 52.77
N SER A 5 -43.02 13.88 51.48
CA SER A 5 -42.33 12.90 50.58
C SER A 5 -43.37 12.04 49.85
N LEU A 6 -43.34 11.90 48.52
CA LEU A 6 -42.23 11.36 47.75
C LEU A 6 -42.05 12.07 46.39
N LEU A 7 -40.81 12.50 46.17
CA LEU A 7 -40.24 12.82 44.87
C LEU A 7 -40.18 11.54 44.02
N GLY A 8 -40.84 11.54 42.87
CA GLY A 8 -40.57 10.60 41.78
C GLY A 8 -39.46 11.15 40.90
N THR A 9 -38.21 10.80 41.20
CA THR A 9 -37.12 10.77 40.21
C THR A 9 -37.43 9.62 39.24
N LEU A 10 -37.29 9.72 37.93
CA LEU A 10 -36.05 9.52 37.18
C LEU A 10 -36.42 9.52 35.70
N GLY A 11 -35.83 10.43 34.94
CA GLY A 11 -35.89 10.43 33.47
C GLY A 11 -34.61 11.07 32.93
N ALA A 12 -33.46 10.70 33.48
CA ALA A 12 -32.17 11.10 32.95
C ALA A 12 -31.94 10.33 31.64
N LEU A 13 -32.36 10.93 30.53
CA LEU A 13 -32.04 10.46 29.19
C LEU A 13 -30.55 10.69 28.97
N ALA A 14 -29.74 9.69 29.28
CA ALA A 14 -28.32 9.66 28.98
C ALA A 14 -28.15 9.61 27.45
N LEU A 15 -27.96 10.77 26.82
CA LEU A 15 -27.42 10.88 25.47
C LEU A 15 -25.95 10.44 25.51
N LEU A 16 -25.74 9.13 25.44
CA LEU A 16 -24.46 8.54 25.07
C LEU A 16 -24.19 8.91 23.61
N LEU A 17 -23.54 10.06 23.41
CA LEU A 17 -22.82 10.37 22.19
C LEU A 17 -21.67 9.37 22.07
N ALA A 18 -21.96 8.20 21.53
CA ALA A 18 -20.94 7.30 21.02
C ALA A 18 -20.19 8.08 19.94
N TRP A 19 -18.98 8.55 20.27
CA TRP A 19 -18.01 8.92 19.26
C TRP A 19 -17.71 7.67 18.44
N THR A 20 -18.47 7.49 17.35
CA THR A 20 -18.09 6.55 16.31
C THR A 20 -16.81 7.08 15.72
N CYS A 21 -15.68 6.55 16.19
CA CYS A 21 -14.42 6.68 15.50
C CYS A 21 -14.68 6.13 14.09
N PRO A 22 -14.57 6.93 13.01
CA PRO A 22 -14.73 6.39 11.67
C PRO A 22 -13.65 5.31 11.55
N ALA A 23 -14.05 4.06 11.39
CA ALA A 23 -13.14 2.97 11.10
C ALA A 23 -12.33 3.41 9.88
N GLN A 24 -11.04 3.70 10.07
CA GLN A 24 -10.20 4.14 8.98
C GLN A 24 -10.25 3.05 7.91
N ALA A 25 -10.66 3.43 6.70
CA ALA A 25 -10.78 2.47 5.60
C ALA A 25 -9.38 1.91 5.33
N THR A 26 -9.16 0.64 5.70
CA THR A 26 -7.85 0.02 5.46
C THR A 26 -7.55 0.05 3.96
N PRO A 27 -6.35 0.46 3.54
CA PRO A 27 -6.02 0.55 2.12
C PRO A 27 -6.23 -0.81 1.46
N GLN A 28 -7.04 -0.84 0.40
CA GLN A 28 -7.39 -2.07 -0.30
C GLN A 28 -6.48 -2.31 -1.50
N VAL A 29 -6.02 -3.55 -1.65
CA VAL A 29 -5.20 -3.95 -2.79
C VAL A 29 -6.07 -4.07 -4.04
N PRO A 30 -5.85 -3.26 -5.09
CA PRO A 30 -6.58 -3.38 -6.33
C PRO A 30 -6.38 -4.75 -6.99
N ASP A 31 -7.37 -5.19 -7.76
CA ASP A 31 -7.21 -6.36 -8.61
C ASP A 31 -6.22 -6.09 -9.75
N PRO A 32 -5.15 -6.90 -9.94
CA PRO A 32 -4.17 -6.66 -10.99
C PRO A 32 -4.75 -6.66 -12.40
N GLN A 33 -5.71 -7.54 -12.68
CA GLN A 33 -6.35 -7.64 -13.99
C GLN A 33 -7.27 -6.44 -14.24
N ALA A 34 -8.11 -6.08 -13.26
CA ALA A 34 -8.94 -4.88 -13.36
C ALA A 34 -8.09 -3.61 -13.47
N TRP A 35 -6.97 -3.55 -12.74
CA TRP A 35 -6.01 -2.44 -12.82
C TRP A 35 -5.43 -2.29 -14.24
N ALA A 36 -5.07 -3.41 -14.86
CA ALA A 36 -4.49 -3.43 -16.21
C ALA A 36 -5.48 -2.95 -17.29
N GLN A 37 -6.78 -3.03 -17.04
CA GLN A 37 -7.84 -2.57 -17.96
C GLN A 37 -8.15 -1.07 -17.83
N LEU A 38 -7.71 -0.41 -16.76
CA LEU A 38 -7.93 1.02 -16.54
C LEU A 38 -7.13 1.87 -17.54
N THR A 39 -7.70 3.02 -17.94
CA THR A 39 -6.97 4.01 -18.74
C THR A 39 -5.81 4.60 -17.92
N PRO A 40 -4.77 5.18 -18.56
CA PRO A 40 -3.67 5.82 -17.85
C PRO A 40 -4.12 6.89 -16.84
N GLN A 41 -5.15 7.67 -17.19
CA GLN A 41 -5.73 8.70 -16.33
C GLN A 41 -6.44 8.08 -15.10
N GLN A 42 -7.25 7.03 -15.30
CA GLN A 42 -7.91 6.33 -14.20
C GLN A 42 -6.90 5.68 -13.26
N GLN A 43 -5.84 5.08 -13.80
CA GLN A 43 -4.75 4.54 -13.01
C GLN A 43 -4.05 5.64 -12.21
N ALA A 44 -3.81 6.82 -12.78
CA ALA A 44 -3.20 7.94 -12.06
C ALA A 44 -4.06 8.39 -10.87
N GLN A 45 -5.36 8.64 -11.10
CA GLN A 45 -6.30 9.00 -10.04
C GLN A 45 -6.36 7.95 -8.93
N ARG A 46 -6.38 6.67 -9.30
CA ARG A 46 -6.44 5.58 -8.32
C ARG A 46 -5.12 5.39 -7.58
N ARG A 47 -3.97 5.65 -8.22
CA ARG A 47 -2.66 5.71 -7.54
C ARG A 47 -2.61 6.83 -6.52
N GLU A 48 -3.10 8.01 -6.86
CA GLU A 48 -3.14 9.16 -5.94
C GLU A 48 -4.07 8.91 -4.75
N ALA A 49 -5.25 8.33 -4.98
CA ALA A 49 -6.15 7.93 -3.91
C ALA A 49 -5.48 6.91 -2.98
N LEU A 50 -4.92 5.83 -3.55
CA LEU A 50 -4.23 4.81 -2.77
C LEU A 50 -3.02 5.35 -2.02
N GLN A 51 -2.29 6.30 -2.61
CA GLN A 51 -1.16 6.96 -1.96
C GLN A 51 -1.64 7.73 -0.72
N ARG A 52 -2.72 8.52 -0.83
CA ARG A 52 -3.31 9.22 0.32
C ARG A 52 -3.78 8.27 1.42
N GLU A 53 -4.41 7.16 1.05
CA GLU A 53 -4.81 6.11 2.01
C GLU A 53 -3.60 5.52 2.75
N LEU A 54 -2.51 5.22 2.02
CA LEU A 54 -1.30 4.65 2.61
C LEU A 54 -0.51 5.65 3.46
N ASP A 55 -0.55 6.94 3.12
CA ASP A 55 0.09 8.01 3.89
C ASP A 55 -0.64 8.23 5.23
N ALA A 56 -1.96 8.10 5.24
CA ALA A 56 -2.78 8.14 6.46
C ALA A 56 -2.71 6.85 7.29
N ALA A 57 -2.39 5.71 6.66
CA ALA A 57 -2.36 4.40 7.32
C ALA A 57 -1.21 4.24 8.32
N THR A 58 -1.45 3.44 9.36
CA THR A 58 -0.43 3.03 10.32
C THR A 58 0.64 2.14 9.67
N PRO A 59 1.84 2.00 10.27
CA PRO A 59 2.86 1.08 9.79
C PRO A 59 2.36 -0.38 9.66
N ALA A 60 1.51 -0.83 10.57
CA ALA A 60 0.92 -2.16 10.56
C ALA A 60 -0.04 -2.35 9.38
N GLU A 61 -0.89 -1.36 9.08
CA GLU A 61 -1.80 -1.40 7.93
C GLU A 61 -1.04 -1.35 6.60
N ARG A 62 0.01 -0.52 6.49
CA ARG A 62 0.90 -0.52 5.33
C ARG A 62 1.60 -1.87 5.15
N GLN A 63 2.01 -2.51 6.23
CA GLN A 63 2.58 -3.86 6.19
C GLN A 63 1.54 -4.89 5.70
N ALA A 64 0.32 -4.84 6.23
CA ALA A 64 -0.77 -5.70 5.80
C ALA A 64 -1.12 -5.50 4.31
N PHE A 65 -1.14 -4.25 3.85
CA PHE A 65 -1.32 -3.92 2.44
C PHE A 65 -0.24 -4.57 1.57
N ARG A 66 1.04 -4.40 1.92
CA ARG A 66 2.17 -5.02 1.20
C ARG A 66 2.07 -6.54 1.18
N ALA A 67 1.66 -7.16 2.29
CA ALA A 67 1.48 -8.61 2.37
C ALA A 67 0.35 -9.11 1.47
N ARG A 68 -0.82 -8.45 1.50
CA ARG A 68 -1.96 -8.77 0.64
C ARG A 68 -1.63 -8.58 -0.84
N LEU A 69 -0.90 -7.51 -1.18
CA LEU A 69 -0.45 -7.26 -2.55
C LEU A 69 0.43 -8.39 -3.06
N ARG A 70 1.39 -8.84 -2.24
CA ARG A 70 2.26 -9.97 -2.59
C ARG A 70 1.46 -11.25 -2.80
N GLN A 71 0.58 -11.60 -1.85
CA GLN A 71 -0.27 -12.79 -1.95
C GLN A 71 -1.09 -12.77 -3.25
N ARG A 72 -1.68 -11.62 -3.60
CA ARG A 72 -2.48 -11.49 -4.82
C ARG A 72 -1.65 -11.63 -6.10
N LEU A 73 -0.41 -11.15 -6.10
CA LEU A 73 0.51 -11.35 -7.23
C LEU A 73 1.00 -12.80 -7.31
N GLU A 74 1.15 -13.50 -6.18
CA GLU A 74 1.51 -14.91 -6.12
C GLU A 74 0.39 -15.83 -6.64
N THR A 75 -0.88 -15.42 -6.55
CA THR A 75 -2.00 -16.20 -7.09
C THR A 75 -2.17 -16.08 -8.61
N LEU A 76 -1.45 -15.17 -9.28
CA LEU A 76 -1.54 -15.01 -10.73
C LEU A 76 -0.93 -16.21 -11.46
N SER A 77 -1.61 -16.67 -12.52
CA SER A 77 -1.09 -17.68 -13.45
C SER A 77 0.16 -17.18 -14.19
N PRO A 78 0.98 -18.07 -14.77
CA PRO A 78 2.15 -17.67 -15.55
C PRO A 78 1.82 -16.71 -16.71
N ALA A 79 0.68 -16.91 -17.38
CA ALA A 79 0.23 -16.05 -18.47
C ALA A 79 -0.15 -14.64 -17.98
N GLU A 80 -0.91 -14.54 -16.88
CA GLU A 80 -1.29 -13.26 -16.28
C GLU A 80 -0.07 -12.49 -15.76
N ARG A 81 0.87 -13.18 -15.12
CA ARG A 81 2.14 -12.56 -14.69
C ARG A 81 2.92 -12.01 -15.88
N LYS A 82 3.02 -12.78 -16.97
CA LYS A 82 3.72 -12.34 -18.20
C LYS A 82 3.05 -11.10 -18.80
N ALA A 83 1.72 -11.07 -18.88
CA ALA A 83 0.97 -9.92 -19.36
C ALA A 83 1.19 -8.68 -18.48
N LEU A 84 1.11 -8.83 -17.16
CA LEU A 84 1.32 -7.73 -16.21
C LEU A 84 2.73 -7.15 -16.30
N VAL A 85 3.75 -8.01 -16.38
CA VAL A 85 5.15 -7.61 -16.56
C VAL A 85 5.35 -6.91 -17.90
N GLY A 86 4.75 -7.44 -18.98
CA GLY A 86 4.80 -6.84 -20.32
C GLY A 86 4.25 -5.42 -20.33
N GLN A 87 3.02 -5.23 -19.86
CA GLN A 87 2.38 -3.90 -19.78
C GLN A 87 3.19 -2.93 -18.91
N THR A 88 3.70 -3.39 -17.78
CA THR A 88 4.52 -2.55 -16.89
C THR A 88 5.82 -2.11 -17.58
N ARG A 89 6.45 -3.02 -18.34
CA ARG A 89 7.68 -2.75 -19.09
C ARG A 89 7.43 -1.76 -20.23
N GLU A 90 6.37 -1.95 -21.01
CA GLU A 90 5.99 -1.03 -22.09
C GLU A 90 5.76 0.37 -21.55
N ARG A 91 4.98 0.49 -20.47
CA ARG A 91 4.74 1.80 -19.84
C ARG A 91 6.02 2.44 -19.33
N TRP A 92 6.94 1.67 -18.74
CA TRP A 92 8.24 2.20 -18.31
C TRP A 92 9.08 2.70 -19.49
N GLN A 93 9.07 1.96 -20.61
CA GLN A 93 9.79 2.35 -21.82
C GLN A 93 9.22 3.63 -22.45
N ALA A 94 7.92 3.87 -22.32
CA ALA A 94 7.26 5.08 -22.80
C ALA A 94 7.55 6.34 -21.96
N LEU A 95 8.07 6.21 -20.73
CA LEU A 95 8.41 7.35 -19.89
C LEU A 95 9.64 8.11 -20.41
N SER A 96 9.60 9.44 -20.33
CA SER A 96 10.73 10.33 -20.55
C SER A 96 11.82 10.13 -19.49
N PRO A 97 13.08 10.55 -19.75
CA PRO A 97 14.13 10.54 -18.74
C PRO A 97 13.77 11.30 -17.47
N GLU A 98 13.11 12.46 -17.60
CA GLU A 98 12.66 13.31 -16.49
C GLU A 98 11.60 12.60 -15.65
N GLU A 99 10.58 12.01 -16.29
CA GLU A 99 9.53 11.25 -15.59
C GLU A 99 10.11 10.05 -14.83
N ARG A 100 11.13 9.39 -15.39
CA ARG A 100 11.84 8.29 -14.69
C ARG A 100 12.63 8.80 -13.49
N GLN A 101 13.24 9.98 -13.59
CA GLN A 101 13.93 10.62 -12.48
C GLN A 101 12.96 10.98 -11.36
N ASP A 102 11.82 11.58 -11.69
CA ASP A 102 10.77 11.94 -10.74
C ASP A 102 10.25 10.71 -9.99
N LEU A 103 9.98 9.61 -10.69
CA LEU A 103 9.59 8.35 -10.05
C LEU A 103 10.68 7.80 -9.13
N ALA A 104 11.95 7.93 -9.51
CA ALA A 104 13.07 7.52 -8.67
C ALA A 104 13.19 8.38 -7.42
N GLU A 105 12.93 9.69 -7.51
CA GLU A 105 12.90 10.63 -6.40
C GLU A 105 11.76 10.37 -5.44
N GLN A 106 10.55 10.22 -5.95
CA GLN A 106 9.38 9.85 -5.16
C GLN A 106 9.62 8.54 -4.40
N ARG A 107 10.23 7.55 -5.06
CA ARG A 107 10.61 6.29 -4.40
C ARG A 107 11.64 6.51 -3.29
N ARG A 108 12.65 7.37 -3.52
CA ARG A 108 13.64 7.72 -2.49
C ARG A 108 12.97 8.41 -1.29
N ALA A 109 12.13 9.40 -1.53
CA ALA A 109 11.40 10.13 -0.50
C ALA A 109 10.52 9.19 0.35
N ARG A 110 9.78 8.27 -0.28
CA ARG A 110 8.96 7.28 0.44
C ARG A 110 9.80 6.36 1.34
N ILE A 111 10.96 5.90 0.86
CA ILE A 111 11.87 5.08 1.68
C ILE A 111 12.44 5.92 2.85
N GLN A 112 12.72 7.20 2.62
CA GLN A 112 13.19 8.10 3.66
C GLN A 112 12.10 8.35 4.72
N ALA A 113 10.83 8.42 4.34
CA ALA A 113 9.70 8.56 5.27
C ALA A 113 9.37 7.28 6.06
N MET A 114 9.87 6.11 5.67
CA MET A 114 9.63 4.85 6.40
C MET A 114 10.28 4.85 7.79
N THR A 115 9.58 4.24 8.75
CA THR A 115 10.14 3.95 10.08
C THR A 115 11.32 2.98 10.00
N PRO A 116 12.23 2.94 10.99
CA PRO A 116 13.33 1.98 11.02
C PRO A 116 12.88 0.51 10.89
N GLN A 117 11.74 0.16 11.50
CA GLN A 117 11.16 -1.17 11.38
C GLN A 117 10.68 -1.48 9.95
N GLU A 118 9.98 -0.56 9.31
CA GLU A 118 9.53 -0.75 7.92
C GLU A 118 10.71 -0.89 6.96
N ARG A 119 11.80 -0.13 7.17
CA ARG A 119 13.02 -0.26 6.38
C ARG A 119 13.67 -1.64 6.57
N ARG A 120 13.76 -2.14 7.81
CA ARG A 120 14.29 -3.50 8.08
C ARG A 120 13.47 -4.57 7.36
N GLN A 121 12.14 -4.51 7.48
CA GLN A 121 11.26 -5.45 6.78
C GLN A 121 11.41 -5.39 5.26
N LEU A 122 11.56 -4.19 4.68
CA LEU A 122 11.80 -4.04 3.25
C LEU A 122 13.13 -4.70 2.81
N LEU A 123 14.18 -4.54 3.61
CA LEU A 123 15.49 -5.14 3.35
C LEU A 123 15.47 -6.67 3.50
N GLU A 124 14.79 -7.19 4.52
CA GLU A 124 14.57 -8.63 4.71
C GLU A 124 13.82 -9.23 3.52
N GLN A 125 12.71 -8.62 3.10
CA GLN A 125 11.96 -9.07 1.93
C GLN A 125 12.79 -9.05 0.66
N ARG A 126 13.63 -8.02 0.47
CA ARG A 126 14.55 -7.96 -0.66
C ARG A 126 15.58 -9.09 -0.59
N ARG A 127 16.13 -9.37 0.59
CA ARG A 127 17.11 -10.45 0.81
C ARG A 127 16.47 -11.81 0.51
N ASP A 128 15.26 -12.05 0.99
CA ASP A 128 14.53 -13.31 0.80
C ASP A 128 14.15 -13.52 -0.67
N MET A 129 13.84 -12.45 -1.40
CA MET A 129 13.62 -12.54 -2.84
C MET A 129 14.92 -12.89 -3.58
N LEU A 130 16.03 -12.24 -3.22
CA LEU A 130 17.33 -12.48 -3.86
C LEU A 130 17.92 -13.85 -3.51
N SER A 131 17.64 -14.40 -2.32
CA SER A 131 18.13 -15.73 -1.92
C SER A 131 17.47 -16.87 -2.71
N ARG A 132 16.31 -16.61 -3.32
CA ARG A 132 15.62 -17.55 -4.23
C ARG A 132 16.21 -17.57 -5.64
N LEU A 133 17.07 -16.61 -5.98
CA LEU A 133 17.72 -16.53 -7.29
C LEU A 133 19.04 -17.30 -7.30
N SER A 134 19.31 -18.00 -8.39
CA SER A 134 20.61 -18.62 -8.65
C SER A 134 21.74 -17.56 -8.69
N PRO A 135 23.01 -17.96 -8.47
CA PRO A 135 24.15 -17.05 -8.61
C PRO A 135 24.19 -16.32 -9.96
N GLU A 136 23.86 -17.01 -11.06
CA GLU A 136 23.85 -16.44 -12.42
C GLU A 136 22.75 -15.39 -12.58
N GLU A 137 21.52 -15.68 -12.11
CA GLU A 137 20.41 -14.72 -12.14
C GLU A 137 20.72 -13.47 -11.31
N ARG A 138 21.39 -13.63 -10.16
CA ARG A 138 21.85 -12.50 -9.34
C ARG A 138 22.91 -11.67 -10.06
N ALA A 139 23.85 -12.31 -10.75
CA ALA A 139 24.86 -11.61 -11.54
C ALA A 139 24.23 -10.80 -12.68
N ALA A 140 23.34 -11.42 -13.45
CA ALA A 140 22.61 -10.77 -14.53
C ALA A 140 21.73 -9.60 -14.05
N LEU A 141 21.13 -9.73 -12.86
CA LEU A 141 20.40 -8.62 -12.24
C LEU A 141 21.32 -7.45 -11.88
N ARG A 142 22.54 -7.75 -11.40
CA ARG A 142 23.51 -6.73 -10.99
C ARG A 142 24.05 -5.92 -12.17
N GLU A 143 24.27 -6.54 -13.33
CA GLU A 143 24.65 -5.83 -14.56
C GLU A 143 23.57 -4.87 -15.06
N LYS A 144 22.29 -5.23 -14.88
CA LYS A 144 21.15 -4.43 -15.36
C LYS A 144 20.82 -3.23 -14.46
N LEU A 145 21.34 -3.21 -13.24
CA LEU A 145 21.11 -2.12 -12.30
C LEU A 145 22.28 -1.14 -12.39
N PRO A 146 22.03 0.17 -12.53
CA PRO A 146 23.11 1.14 -12.52
C PRO A 146 23.83 1.06 -11.17
N THR A 147 25.14 0.81 -11.22
CA THR A 147 26.04 0.96 -10.08
C THR A 147 25.94 2.42 -9.65
N ARG A 148 25.48 2.65 -8.42
CA ARG A 148 25.41 4.00 -7.86
C ARG A 148 26.80 4.58 -7.64
#